data_AF-A0A193BV90-F1
#
_entry.id   AF-A0A193BV90-F1
#
_cell.length_a   1.000
_cell.length_b   1.000
_cell.length_c   1.000
_cell.angle_alpha   90.00
_cell.angle_beta   90.00
_cell.angle_gamma   90.00
#
_symmetry.space_group_name_H-M   'P 1'
#
loop_
_entity.id
_entity.type
_entity.pdbx_description
1 polymer ?
#
loop_
_entity_poly.entity_id
_entity_poly.type
_entity_poly.pdbx_seq_one_letter_code
_entity_poly.pdbx_strand_id
1 'polypeptide(L)'
;MTVSTVEQDLLSYLESRTKSSWEPDRDLFTAGGLSSLFAMELVVHIEQVFDVVIAGADLRLDNFRTVHAMTALVNRLRENHAG
;
A
#
# COMPACT_ATOMS: atom_id res chain seq x y z
N MET A 1 -0.78 21.13 10.58
CA MET A 1 0.03 20.34 9.64
C MET A 1 -0.16 18.89 10.05
N THR A 2 -1.09 18.18 9.44
CA THR A 2 -1.23 16.74 9.70
C THR A 2 -0.03 16.08 9.05
N VAL A 3 0.78 15.39 9.85
CA VAL A 3 1.81 14.50 9.35
C VAL A 3 1.04 13.37 8.65
N SER A 4 0.91 13.44 7.33
CA SER A 4 0.24 12.37 6.59
C SER A 4 1.04 11.10 6.82
N THR A 5 0.43 10.15 7.51
CA THR A 5 1.03 8.84 7.73
C THR A 5 0.86 8.03 6.45
N VAL A 6 1.83 7.16 6.11
CA VAL A 6 1.76 6.25 4.94
C VAL A 6 0.38 5.61 4.78
N GLU A 7 -0.22 5.22 5.90
CA GLU A 7 -1.58 4.65 5.95
C GLU A 7 -2.65 5.59 5.37
N GLN A 8 -2.63 6.89 5.71
CA GLN A 8 -3.63 7.86 5.24
C GLN A 8 -3.53 8.12 3.74
N ASP A 9 -2.31 8.18 3.20
CA ASP A 9 -2.08 8.30 1.76
C ASP A 9 -2.63 7.09 1.01
N LEU A 10 -2.37 5.89 1.51
CA LEU A 10 -2.88 4.64 0.93
C LEU A 10 -4.40 4.55 1.00
N LEU A 11 -5.01 4.89 2.15
CA LEU A 11 -6.47 4.92 2.30
C LEU A 11 -7.11 5.91 1.32
N SER A 12 -6.53 7.10 1.18
CA SER A 12 -7.02 8.13 0.26
C SER A 12 -6.91 7.67 -1.21
N TYR A 13 -5.82 7.00 -1.56
CA TYR A 13 -5.63 6.41 -2.90
C TYR A 13 -6.67 5.32 -3.18
N LEU A 14 -6.87 4.40 -2.23
CA LEU A 14 -7.85 3.32 -2.35
C LEU A 14 -9.27 3.87 -2.47
N GLU A 15 -9.67 4.85 -1.65
CA GLU A 15 -10.97 5.49 -1.73
C GLU A 15 -11.19 6.19 -3.07
N SER A 16 -10.17 6.92 -3.56
CA SER A 16 -10.24 7.59 -4.86
C SER A 16 -10.49 6.61 -6.01
N ARG A 17 -9.84 5.43 -5.96
CA ARG A 17 -9.90 4.40 -7.00
C ARG A 17 -11.15 3.52 -6.91
N THR A 18 -11.54 3.10 -5.72
CA THR A 18 -12.66 2.17 -5.47
C THR A 18 -13.98 2.87 -5.17
N LYS A 19 -13.96 4.20 -4.96
CA LYS A 19 -15.11 5.01 -4.54
C LYS A 19 -15.79 4.50 -3.26
N SER A 20 -15.01 3.83 -2.41
CA SER A 20 -15.47 3.18 -1.18
C SER A 20 -14.53 3.50 -0.03
N SER A 21 -15.10 3.63 1.17
CA SER A 21 -14.30 3.78 2.39
C SER A 21 -13.70 2.42 2.80
N TRP A 22 -12.42 2.44 3.17
CA TRP A 22 -11.65 1.26 3.58
C TRP A 22 -11.14 1.43 5.00
N GLU A 23 -11.06 0.31 5.73
CA GLU A 23 -10.40 0.26 7.03
C GLU A 23 -8.98 -0.28 6.86
N PRO A 24 -8.03 0.13 7.71
CA PRO A 24 -6.63 -0.25 7.54
C PRO A 24 -6.37 -1.75 7.70
N ASP A 25 -7.19 -2.43 8.50
CA ASP A 25 -7.15 -3.87 8.74
C ASP A 25 -8.00 -4.70 7.75
N ARG A 26 -8.73 -4.02 6.87
CA ARG A 26 -9.63 -4.69 5.92
C ARG A 26 -8.84 -5.34 4.80
N ASP A 27 -9.16 -6.60 4.55
CA ASP A 27 -8.58 -7.38 3.46
C ASP A 27 -9.17 -6.94 2.11
N LEU A 28 -8.32 -6.33 1.29
CA LEU A 28 -8.67 -5.74 0.00
C LEU A 28 -9.00 -6.81 -1.07
N PHE A 29 -8.38 -7.99 -0.98
CA PHE A 29 -8.56 -9.07 -1.94
C PHE A 29 -9.87 -9.82 -1.69
N THR A 30 -10.18 -10.13 -0.43
CA THR A 30 -11.43 -10.81 -0.07
C THR A 30 -12.65 -9.90 -0.21
N ALA A 31 -12.49 -8.60 -0.01
CA ALA A 31 -13.55 -7.61 -0.25
C ALA A 31 -13.88 -7.42 -1.75
N GLY A 32 -13.16 -8.07 -2.67
CA GLY A 32 -13.33 -7.91 -4.12
C GLY A 32 -12.86 -6.56 -4.65
N GLY A 33 -12.11 -5.79 -3.85
CA GLY A 33 -11.70 -4.42 -4.17
C GLY A 33 -10.43 -4.33 -5.01
N LEU A 34 -9.67 -5.41 -5.15
CA LEU A 34 -8.38 -5.42 -5.87
C LEU A 34 -8.38 -6.40 -7.05
N SER A 35 -8.27 -5.88 -8.27
CA SER A 35 -7.94 -6.68 -9.47
C SER A 35 -6.42 -6.85 -9.59
N SER A 36 -5.95 -7.85 -10.32
CA SER A 36 -4.51 -8.06 -10.55
C SER A 36 -3.82 -6.86 -11.20
N LEU A 37 -4.56 -6.09 -12.03
CA LEU A 37 -4.06 -4.84 -12.62
C LEU A 37 -3.93 -3.75 -11.56
N PHE A 38 -4.93 -3.63 -10.68
CA PHE A 38 -4.90 -2.62 -9.62
C PHE A 38 -3.78 -2.90 -8.60
N ALA A 39 -3.47 -4.18 -8.33
CA ALA A 39 -2.31 -4.55 -7.52
C ALA A 39 -1.00 -3.99 -8.09
N MET A 40 -0.80 -4.08 -9.40
CA MET A 40 0.40 -3.54 -10.06
C MET A 40 0.42 -2.00 -10.01
N GLU A 41 -0.72 -1.34 -10.24
CA GLU A 41 -0.82 0.12 -10.10
C GLU A 41 -0.51 0.59 -8.68
N LEU A 42 -0.96 -0.16 -7.66
CA LEU A 42 -0.71 0.12 -6.26
C LEU A 42 0.77 -0.02 -5.90
N VAL A 43 1.44 -1.05 -6.41
CA VAL A 43 2.90 -1.21 -6.25
C VAL A 43 3.62 0.01 -6.83
N VAL A 44 3.35 0.38 -8.08
CA VAL A 44 3.98 1.53 -8.73
C VAL A 44 3.68 2.83 -7.97
N HIS A 45 2.45 3.00 -7.48
CA HIS A 45 2.08 4.18 -6.68
C HIS A 45 2.92 4.27 -5.40
N ILE A 46 3.07 3.16 -4.68
CA ILE A 46 3.87 3.11 -3.46
C ILE A 46 5.33 3.45 -3.75
N GLU A 47 5.92 2.83 -4.79
CA GLU A 47 7.31 3.09 -5.17
C GLU A 47 7.54 4.56 -5.51
N GLN A 48 6.63 5.17 -6.28
CA GLN A 48 6.75 6.58 -6.70
C GLN A 48 6.50 7.58 -5.58
N VAL A 49 5.53 7.32 -4.69
CA VAL A 49 5.17 8.26 -3.60
C VAL A 49 6.18 8.22 -2.46
N PHE A 50 6.69 7.03 -2.13
CA PHE A 50 7.55 6.83 -0.97
C PHE A 50 9.04 6.65 -1.31
N ASP A 51 9.40 6.70 -2.59
CA ASP A 51 10.77 6.52 -3.10
C ASP A 51 11.40 5.20 -2.60
N VAL A 52 10.64 4.12 -2.76
CA VAL A 52 11.02 2.76 -2.36
C VAL A 52 11.01 1.82 -3.56
N VAL A 53 11.71 0.69 -3.44
CA VAL A 53 11.71 -0.38 -4.44
C VAL A 53 11.10 -1.63 -3.85
N ILE A 54 10.07 -2.18 -4.48
CA ILE A 54 9.36 -3.39 -4.06
C ILE A 54 9.79 -4.54 -4.98
N ALA A 55 10.56 -5.49 -4.46
CA ALA A 55 11.04 -6.62 -5.25
C ALA A 55 11.10 -7.94 -4.47
N GLY A 56 11.14 -9.07 -5.19
CA GLY A 56 11.38 -10.38 -4.61
C GLY A 56 10.38 -10.76 -3.51
N ALA A 57 10.84 -10.82 -2.26
CA ALA A 57 10.02 -11.20 -1.11
C ALA A 57 8.99 -10.11 -0.70
N ASP A 58 9.18 -8.87 -1.14
CA ASP A 58 8.28 -7.76 -0.89
C ASP A 58 7.01 -7.83 -1.75
N LEU A 59 7.06 -8.47 -2.92
CA LEU A 59 5.92 -8.67 -3.83
C LEU A 59 4.91 -9.73 -3.35
N ARG A 60 5.04 -10.23 -2.11
CA ARG A 60 4.10 -11.19 -1.54
C ARG A 60 2.75 -10.54 -1.31
N LEU A 61 1.69 -11.25 -1.70
CA LEU A 61 0.29 -10.82 -1.53
C LEU A 61 -0.03 -10.41 -0.08
N ASP A 62 0.56 -11.10 0.91
CA ASP A 62 0.41 -10.75 2.32
C ASP A 62 0.79 -9.29 2.64
N ASN A 63 1.77 -8.72 1.93
CA ASN A 63 2.19 -7.33 2.13
C ASN A 63 1.22 -6.30 1.52
N PHE A 64 0.37 -6.72 0.57
CA PHE A 64 -0.64 -5.86 -0.08
C PHE A 64 -2.06 -6.16 0.36
N ARG A 65 -2.21 -7.08 1.32
CA ARG A 65 -3.50 -7.61 1.73
C ARG A 65 -4.36 -6.57 2.44
N THR A 66 -3.73 -5.78 3.30
CA THR A 66 -4.36 -4.73 4.10
C THR A 66 -3.50 -3.47 4.04
N VAL A 67 -4.09 -2.31 4.35
CA VAL A 67 -3.31 -1.05 4.37
C VAL A 67 -2.25 -1.10 5.46
N HIS A 68 -2.56 -1.68 6.61
CA HIS A 68 -1.61 -1.85 7.68
C HIS A 68 -0.36 -2.65 7.24
N ALA A 69 -0.54 -3.72 6.46
CA ALA A 69 0.56 -4.51 5.91
C ALA A 69 1.42 -3.69 4.93
N MET A 70 0.78 -2.89 4.07
CA MET A 70 1.48 -2.00 3.13
C MET A 70 2.25 -0.91 3.85
N THR A 71 1.67 -0.33 4.90
CA THR A 71 2.34 0.66 5.75
C THR A 71 3.58 0.07 6.41
N ALA A 72 3.49 -1.14 6.96
CA ALA A 72 4.64 -1.85 7.52
C ALA A 72 5.72 -2.14 6.46
N LEU A 73 5.31 -2.53 5.25
CA LEU A 73 6.22 -2.75 4.12
C LEU A 73 6.99 -1.47 3.78
N VAL A 74 6.28 -0.35 3.57
CA VAL A 74 6.89 0.93 3.21
C VAL A 74 7.86 1.39 4.29
N ASN A 75 7.48 1.30 5.56
CA ASN A 75 8.36 1.67 6.66
C ASN A 75 9.66 0.84 6.65
N ARG A 76 9.55 -0.48 6.47
CA ARG A 76 10.72 -1.36 6.35
C ARG A 76 11.60 -1.01 5.15
N LEU A 77 11.01 -0.73 3.99
CA LEU A 77 11.75 -0.39 2.77
C LEU A 77 12.48 0.94 2.92
N ARG A 78 11.84 1.94 3.55
CA ARG A 78 12.46 3.25 3.83
C ARG A 78 13.62 3.14 4.82
N GLU A 79 13.51 2.29 5.83
CA GLU A 79 14.61 2.01 6.76
C GLU A 79 15.79 1.33 6.06
N ASN A 80 15.52 0.37 5.16
CA ASN A 80 16.56 -0.32 4.39
C ASN A 80 17.24 0.58 3.34
N HIS A 81 16.54 1.56 2.78
CA HIS A 81 17.09 2.48 1.77
C HIS A 81 17.99 3.57 2.37
N ALA A 82 17.90 3.80 3.69
CA ALA A 82 18.73 4.77 4.42
C ALA A 82 20.06 4.17 4.95
N GLY A 83 20.38 2.92 4.58
CA GLY A 83 21.56 2.17 5.02
C GLY A 83 22.69 2.07 3.99
#